data_AF-A0A1Y2ALX4-F1
#
_entry.id   AF-A0A1Y2ALX4-F1
#
_cell.length_a   1.000
_cell.length_b   1.000
_cell.length_c   1.000
_cell.angle_alpha   90.00
_cell.angle_beta   90.00
_cell.angle_gamma   90.00
#
_symmetry.space_group_name_H-M   'P 1'
#
loop_
_entity.id
_entity.type
_entity.pdbx_description
1 polymer ?
#
loop_
_entity_poly.entity_id
_entity_poly.type
_entity_poly.pdbx_seq_one_letter_code
_entity_poly.pdbx_strand_id
1 'polypeptide(L)'
;MTKSNKNLQPVLVSWKFGGKKVFLTGTFDNWQASVPMMQDPEAPEEHIATLYLDRSKAHEFKFFVDGTWRLSADFDTCDDQSGNFNNILHPLPPQLLQTGFSNSKMYSGIPNKR
;
A
#
# COMPACT_ATOMS: atom_id res chain seq x y z
N MET A 1 14.00 -7.24 -25.63
CA MET A 1 14.36 -6.08 -24.79
C MET A 1 13.13 -5.70 -23.97
N THR A 2 13.05 -6.12 -22.71
CA THR A 2 11.94 -5.77 -21.81
C THR A 2 12.04 -4.29 -21.45
N LYS A 3 11.06 -3.47 -21.85
CA LYS A 3 11.00 -2.08 -21.44
C LYS A 3 10.87 -2.06 -19.91
N SER A 4 11.86 -1.51 -19.22
CA SER A 4 11.77 -1.24 -17.77
C SER A 4 10.52 -0.39 -17.52
N ASN A 5 9.64 -0.84 -16.61
CA ASN A 5 8.43 -0.10 -16.25
C ASN A 5 8.85 1.13 -15.43
N LYS A 6 8.90 2.29 -16.09
CA LYS A 6 9.32 3.57 -15.49
C LYS A 6 8.38 4.05 -14.37
N ASN A 7 7.21 3.44 -14.21
CA ASN A 7 6.21 3.82 -13.21
C ASN A 7 6.32 3.01 -11.91
N LEU A 8 7.23 2.03 -11.84
CA LEU A 8 7.51 1.30 -10.60
C LEU A 8 8.17 2.24 -9.59
N GLN A 9 7.48 2.54 -8.49
CA GLN A 9 8.00 3.34 -7.40
C GLN A 9 7.85 2.62 -6.06
N PRO A 10 8.78 2.83 -5.11
CA PRO A 10 8.64 2.27 -3.77
C PRO A 10 7.46 2.93 -3.04
N VAL A 11 6.68 2.10 -2.35
CA VAL A 11 5.56 2.48 -1.49
C VAL A 11 5.79 1.85 -0.14
N LEU A 12 6.00 2.67 0.87
CA LEU A 12 5.97 2.24 2.26
C LEU A 12 4.50 2.12 2.69
N VAL A 13 4.08 0.93 3.08
CA VAL A 13 2.77 0.66 3.65
C VAL A 13 2.96 0.26 5.09
N SER A 14 2.14 0.80 5.99
CA SER A 14 2.21 0.49 7.40
C SER A 14 0.88 0.04 8.00
N TRP A 15 0.98 -0.81 9.02
CA TRP A 15 -0.12 -1.38 9.80
C TRP A 15 0.17 -1.17 11.28
N LYS A 16 -0.62 -0.33 11.96
CA LYS A 16 -0.31 0.22 13.30
C LYS A 16 -1.01 -0.47 14.48
N PHE A 17 -1.68 -1.59 14.23
CA PHE A 17 -2.64 -2.18 15.19
C PHE A 17 -2.16 -3.52 15.75
N GLY A 18 -0.84 -3.73 15.81
CA GLY A 18 -0.22 -4.94 16.33
C GLY A 18 -0.51 -6.19 15.49
N GLY A 19 -0.16 -7.35 16.05
CA GLY A 19 -0.27 -8.66 15.42
C GLY A 19 1.04 -9.44 15.50
N LYS A 20 0.98 -10.77 15.44
CA LYS A 20 2.19 -11.62 15.47
C LYS A 20 2.67 -11.96 14.06
N LYS A 21 1.74 -12.17 13.14
CA LYS A 21 2.00 -12.44 11.73
C LYS A 21 1.13 -11.51 10.90
N VAL A 22 1.77 -10.54 10.28
CA VAL A 22 1.12 -9.53 9.45
C VAL A 22 1.60 -9.71 8.02
N PHE A 23 0.67 -9.94 7.11
CA PHE A 23 0.92 -9.95 5.68
C PHE A 23 0.14 -8.85 4.99
N LEU A 24 0.74 -8.28 3.96
CA LEU A 24 0.09 -7.39 3.01
C LEU A 24 -0.18 -8.18 1.73
N THR A 25 -1.34 -7.99 1.13
CA THR A 25 -1.73 -8.71 -0.08
C THR A 25 -2.72 -7.91 -0.90
N GLY A 26 -2.78 -8.15 -2.20
CA GLY A 26 -3.60 -7.37 -3.10
C GLY A 26 -3.44 -7.76 -4.56
N THR A 27 -3.76 -6.82 -5.44
CA THR A 27 -3.64 -7.05 -6.89
C THR A 27 -2.21 -7.32 -7.36
N PHE A 28 -1.21 -6.87 -6.59
CA PHE A 28 0.22 -7.02 -6.93
C PHE A 28 0.80 -8.40 -6.61
N ASP A 29 0.16 -9.20 -5.74
CA ASP A 29 0.57 -10.56 -5.42
C ASP A 29 -0.53 -11.59 -5.72
N ASN A 30 -1.54 -11.20 -6.51
CA ASN A 30 -2.71 -12.02 -6.82
C ASN A 30 -3.41 -12.58 -5.57
N TRP A 31 -3.51 -11.77 -4.51
CA TRP A 31 -4.18 -12.11 -3.26
C TRP A 31 -3.62 -13.35 -2.55
N GLN A 32 -2.33 -13.65 -2.72
CA GLN A 32 -1.68 -14.85 -2.16
C GLN A 32 -1.15 -14.68 -0.73
N ALA A 33 -1.32 -13.52 -0.10
CA ALA A 33 -0.73 -13.20 1.20
C ALA A 33 0.79 -13.44 1.26
N SER A 34 1.50 -13.13 0.17
CA SER A 34 2.91 -13.48 0.03
C SER A 34 3.88 -12.39 0.50
N VAL A 35 3.39 -11.21 0.91
CA VAL A 35 4.24 -10.11 1.39
C VAL A 35 4.21 -10.06 2.92
N PRO A 36 5.20 -10.62 3.63
CA PRO A 36 5.32 -10.43 5.06
C PRO A 36 5.66 -8.97 5.39
N MET A 37 5.03 -8.43 6.43
CA MET A 37 5.37 -7.11 6.97
C MET A 37 6.29 -7.26 8.19
N MET A 38 7.30 -6.41 8.28
CA MET A 38 8.28 -6.41 9.36
C MET A 38 7.82 -5.47 10.47
N GLN A 39 7.89 -5.92 11.72
CA GLN A 39 7.62 -5.04 12.87
C GLN A 39 8.63 -3.88 12.89
N ASP A 40 8.13 -2.67 13.13
CA ASP A 40 8.96 -1.47 13.23
C ASP A 40 9.77 -1.51 14.55
N PRO A 41 11.11 -1.40 14.50
CA PRO A 41 11.94 -1.40 15.70
C PRO A 41 11.67 -0.26 16.68
N GLU A 42 11.18 0.88 16.17
CA GLU A 42 10.90 2.10 16.96
C GLU A 42 9.43 2.16 17.41
N ALA A 43 8.55 1.42 16.74
CA ALA A 43 7.12 1.32 17.06
C ALA A 43 6.66 -0.15 17.05
N PRO A 44 6.75 -0.88 18.18
CA PRO A 44 6.45 -2.32 18.22
C PRO A 44 5.02 -2.71 17.81
N GLU A 45 4.05 -1.79 17.86
CA GLU A 45 2.69 -2.06 17.38
C GLU A 45 2.54 -1.86 15.87
N GLU A 46 3.55 -1.31 15.21
CA GLU A 46 3.56 -1.02 13.78
C GLU A 46 4.32 -2.10 13.00
N HIS A 47 3.77 -2.48 11.86
CA HIS A 47 4.39 -3.35 10.87
C HIS A 47 4.48 -2.61 9.55
N ILE A 48 5.62 -2.72 8.87
CA ILE A 48 5.92 -2.01 7.63
C ILE A 48 6.33 -2.97 6.51
N ALA A 49 6.00 -2.59 5.27
CA ALA A 49 6.53 -3.22 4.07
C ALA A 49 6.75 -2.17 2.98
N THR A 50 7.86 -2.31 2.25
CA THR A 50 8.14 -1.49 1.05
C THR A 50 7.84 -2.31 -0.19
N LEU A 51 6.83 -1.89 -0.96
CA LEU A 51 6.45 -2.50 -2.23
C LEU A 51 6.91 -1.65 -3.41
N TYR A 52 7.38 -2.27 -4.49
CA TYR A 52 7.59 -1.59 -5.75
C TYR A 52 6.34 -1.78 -6.62
N LEU A 53 5.50 -0.75 -6.69
CA LEU A 53 4.21 -0.79 -7.38
C LEU A 53 4.20 0.13 -8.59
N ASP A 54 3.44 -0.24 -9.61
CA ASP A 54 3.21 0.60 -10.78
C ASP A 54 2.24 1.71 -10.38
N ARG A 55 2.78 2.86 -9.98
CA ARG A 55 1.99 3.96 -9.46
C ARG A 55 1.11 4.65 -10.49
N SER A 56 1.14 4.23 -11.76
CA SER A 56 0.15 4.67 -12.75
C SER A 56 -1.19 3.97 -12.62
N LYS A 57 -1.28 2.93 -11.77
CA LYS A 57 -2.48 2.11 -11.58
C LYS A 57 -3.00 2.20 -10.15
N ALA A 58 -4.30 1.96 -10.00
CA ALA A 58 -4.88 1.67 -8.71
C ALA A 58 -4.46 0.26 -8.26
N HIS A 59 -4.22 0.11 -6.96
CA HIS A 59 -3.95 -1.19 -6.35
C HIS A 59 -4.89 -1.41 -5.18
N GLU A 60 -5.75 -2.41 -5.30
CA GLU A 60 -6.53 -2.91 -4.17
C GLU A 60 -5.67 -3.84 -3.32
N PHE A 61 -5.86 -3.77 -2.01
CA PHE A 61 -5.12 -4.57 -1.06
C PHE A 61 -5.86 -4.75 0.26
N LYS A 62 -5.34 -5.65 1.09
CA LYS A 62 -5.85 -5.93 2.43
C LYS A 62 -4.71 -6.44 3.31
N PHE A 63 -4.91 -6.39 4.62
CA PHE A 63 -3.99 -6.98 5.59
C PHE A 63 -4.52 -8.34 6.02
N PHE A 64 -3.62 -9.31 6.14
CA PHE A 64 -3.91 -10.61 6.74
C PHE A 64 -3.13 -10.71 8.05
N VAL A 65 -3.83 -10.46 9.15
CA VAL A 65 -3.28 -10.31 10.49
C VAL A 65 -3.73 -11.49 11.33
N ASP A 66 -2.79 -12.33 11.74
CA ASP A 66 -3.03 -13.49 12.61
C ASP A 66 -4.20 -14.38 12.13
N GLY A 67 -4.28 -14.62 10.82
CA GLY A 67 -5.31 -15.45 10.21
C GLY A 67 -6.61 -14.70 9.87
N THR A 68 -6.67 -13.39 10.10
CA THR A 68 -7.88 -12.57 9.89
C THR A 68 -7.66 -11.47 8.86
N TRP A 69 -8.61 -11.32 7.95
CA TRP A 69 -8.63 -10.22 6.99
C TRP A 69 -8.98 -8.89 7.66
N ARG A 70 -8.16 -7.86 7.44
CA ARG A 70 -8.30 -6.54 8.07
C ARG A 70 -8.16 -5.42 7.05
N LEU A 71 -8.94 -4.37 7.25
CA LEU A 71 -8.79 -3.08 6.60
C LEU A 71 -8.10 -2.12 7.57
N SER A 72 -7.30 -1.21 7.04
CA SER A 72 -6.78 -0.07 7.77
C SER A 72 -7.62 1.16 7.47
N ALA A 73 -7.89 1.96 8.50
CA ALA A 73 -8.58 3.25 8.38
C ALA A 73 -7.69 4.36 7.78
N ASP A 74 -6.38 4.11 7.66
CA ASP A 74 -5.41 5.03 7.05
C ASP A 74 -5.53 5.09 5.52
N PHE A 75 -6.34 4.21 4.92
CA PHE A 75 -6.54 4.10 3.48
C PHE A 75 -8.03 4.10 3.13
N ASP A 76 -8.33 4.63 1.95
CA ASP A 76 -9.67 4.52 1.37
C ASP A 76 -10.05 3.05 1.18
N THR A 77 -11.35 2.81 1.06
CA THR A 77 -11.92 1.47 0.78
C THR A 77 -12.66 1.47 -0.55
N CYS A 78 -12.70 0.30 -1.19
CA CYS A 78 -13.49 0.06 -2.39
C CYS A 78 -14.24 -1.27 -2.25
N ASP A 79 -15.40 -1.36 -2.92
CA ASP A 79 -16.19 -2.57 -3.08
C ASP A 79 -15.77 -3.25 -4.39
N ASP A 80 -15.35 -4.51 -4.31
CA ASP A 80 -14.92 -5.31 -5.47
C ASP A 80 -16.10 -5.86 -6.30
N GLN A 81 -17.33 -5.46 -5.98
CA GLN A 81 -18.59 -5.92 -6.58
C GLN A 81 -18.90 -7.41 -6.37
N SER A 82 -18.04 -8.10 -5.62
CA SER A 82 -18.19 -9.50 -5.23
C SER A 82 -18.48 -9.65 -3.73
N GLY A 83 -18.78 -8.52 -3.05
CA GLY A 83 -19.11 -8.47 -1.64
C GLY A 83 -17.89 -8.35 -0.72
N ASN A 84 -16.69 -8.11 -1.26
CA ASN A 84 -15.52 -7.82 -0.44
C ASN A 84 -15.19 -6.34 -0.45
N PHE A 85 -14.87 -5.84 0.73
CA PHE A 85 -14.23 -4.53 0.89
C PHE A 85 -12.72 -4.71 1.01
N ASN A 86 -12.01 -3.93 0.20
CA ASN A 86 -10.55 -3.84 0.15
C ASN A 86 -10.11 -2.40 0.41
N ASN A 87 -8.90 -2.20 0.94
CA ASN A 87 -8.28 -0.88 0.88
C ASN A 87 -7.79 -0.61 -0.55
N ILE A 88 -7.72 0.66 -0.93
CA ILE A 88 -7.26 1.06 -2.27
C ILE A 88 -6.13 2.09 -2.18
N LEU A 89 -5.07 1.82 -2.92
CA LEU A 89 -4.03 2.79 -3.23
C LEU A 89 -4.31 3.39 -4.61
N HIS A 90 -4.68 4.66 -4.64
CA HIS A 90 -4.97 5.37 -5.89
C HIS A 90 -3.72 5.60 -6.74
N PRO A 91 -3.87 5.63 -8.08
CA PRO A 91 -2.77 5.96 -8.98
C PRO A 91 -2.29 7.39 -8.71
N LEU A 92 -0.98 7.59 -8.88
CA LEU A 92 -0.41 8.92 -8.94
C LEU A 92 -0.77 9.58 -10.27
N PRO A 93 -1.05 10.90 -10.27
CA PRO A 93 -1.22 11.65 -11.49
C PRO A 93 0.09 11.66 -12.30
N PRO A 94 0.05 11.77 -13.65
CA PRO A 94 1.23 11.65 -14.51
C PRO A 94 2.41 12.56 -14.14
N GLN A 95 2.14 13.72 -13.55
CA GLN A 95 3.15 14.68 -13.11
C GLN A 95 4.01 14.14 -11.96
N LEU A 96 3.47 13.27 -11.11
CA LEU A 96 4.17 12.65 -9.97
C LEU A 96 4.84 11.32 -10.32
N LEU A 97 4.56 10.76 -11.51
CA LEU A 97 5.23 9.55 -12.00
C LEU A 97 6.63 9.85 -12.55
N GLN A 98 6.84 11.07 -13.03
CA GLN A 98 8.08 11.49 -13.72
C GLN A 98 9.18 11.96 -12.76
N THR A 99 8.91 12.03 -11.46
CA THR A 99 9.87 12.62 -10.52
C THR A 99 10.95 11.61 -10.11
N GLY A 100 12.13 11.73 -10.73
CA GLY A 100 13.40 11.38 -10.11
C GLY A 100 13.87 12.46 -9.10
N PHE A 101 12.94 13.10 -8.39
CA PHE A 101 13.24 14.17 -7.45
C PHE A 101 13.23 13.62 -6.02
N SER A 102 14.30 13.91 -5.28
CA SER A 102 14.52 13.52 -3.90
C SER A 102 13.35 13.93 -2.99
N ASN A 103 12.74 12.93 -2.35
CA ASN A 103 11.63 13.09 -1.42
C ASN A 103 12.08 13.74 -0.11
N SER A 104 11.88 15.04 0.06
CA SER A 104 11.97 15.64 1.40
C SER A 104 10.85 16.59 1.80
N LYS A 105 9.91 17.01 0.93
CA LYS A 105 8.94 18.06 1.33
C LYS A 105 7.49 18.02 0.82
N MET A 106 7.02 17.02 0.07
CA MET A 106 5.74 17.19 -0.67
C MET A 106 4.48 16.45 -0.17
N TYR A 107 4.53 15.62 0.88
CA TYR A 107 3.32 14.93 1.38
C TYR A 107 2.83 15.46 2.74
N SER A 108 2.70 16.79 2.89
CA SER A 108 2.03 17.42 4.04
C SER A 108 0.76 18.21 3.68
N GLY A 109 0.18 18.04 2.49
CA GLY A 109 -0.84 18.99 2.04
C GLY A 109 -1.88 18.53 1.02
N ILE A 110 -2.37 17.29 1.06
CA ILE A 110 -3.66 17.00 0.42
C ILE A 110 -4.75 17.27 1.45
N PRO A 111 -5.56 18.34 1.32
CA PRO A 111 -6.65 18.60 2.25
C PRO A 111 -7.79 17.62 1.97
N ASN A 112 -8.26 16.93 3.01
CA ASN A 112 -9.52 16.20 3.00
C ASN A 112 -10.65 17.18 2.60
N LYS A 113 -11.24 16.98 1.42
CA LYS A 113 -12.49 17.65 1.07
C LYS A 113 -13.64 16.93 1.79
N ARG A 114 -14.35 17.68 2.63
CA ARG A 114 -15.70 17.35 3.10
C ARG A 114 -16.69 17.43 1.94
#